data_AF-A0A7J4U779-F1
#
_entry.id   AF-A0A7J4U779-F1
#
_cell.length_a   1.000
_cell.length_b   1.000
_cell.length_c   1.000
_cell.angle_alpha   90.00
_cell.angle_beta   90.00
_cell.angle_gamma   90.00
#
_symmetry.space_group_name_H-M   'P 1'
#
loop_
_entity.id
_entity.type
_entity.pdbx_description
1 polymer ?
#
loop_
_entity_poly.entity_id
_entity_poly.type
_entity_poly.pdbx_seq_one_letter_code
_entity_poly.pdbx_strand_id
1 'polypeptide(L)'
;MARPKTHNKAVCQNNNCSFYRKETGKDITKQGKNYAGHQRFLCKHCNKSFAETKGTPLYQKKLSERKIKEICKELVQKKGIRATGRALHVNRNTICNLLEDLANHTMQMTNYLVHDLDLKAYEVDEILTFVKKNKKNLSQKQISSLNQARQQLQHA
;
A
#
# COMPACT_ATOMS: atom_id res chain seq x y z
N MET A 1 1.51 -5.37 38.66
CA MET A 1 1.47 -6.43 37.62
C MET A 1 1.60 -5.77 36.25
N ALA A 2 2.52 -6.22 35.40
CA ALA A 2 2.65 -5.67 34.04
C ALA A 2 1.43 -6.08 33.19
N ARG A 3 0.77 -5.13 32.53
CA ARG A 3 -0.37 -5.40 31.66
C ARG A 3 0.06 -6.33 30.52
N PRO A 4 -0.62 -7.47 30.29
CA PRO A 4 -0.25 -8.39 29.22
C PRO A 4 -0.30 -7.68 27.86
N LYS A 5 0.67 -7.98 26.99
CA LYS A 5 0.74 -7.38 25.65
C LYS A 5 -0.48 -7.83 24.85
N THR A 6 -1.22 -6.87 24.29
CA THR A 6 -2.33 -7.16 23.38
C THR A 6 -1.81 -7.88 22.13
N HIS A 7 -2.46 -8.98 21.74
CA HIS A 7 -2.14 -9.70 20.51
C HIS A 7 -2.31 -8.78 19.30
N ASN A 8 -1.26 -8.63 18.50
CA ASN A 8 -1.25 -7.77 17.30
C ASN A 8 -0.73 -8.57 16.10
N LYS A 9 -1.39 -8.44 14.94
CA LYS A 9 -0.95 -9.04 13.67
C LYS A 9 0.18 -8.27 12.97
N ALA A 10 0.57 -7.10 13.49
CA ALA A 10 1.65 -6.31 12.92
C ALA A 10 2.97 -7.13 12.84
N VAL A 11 3.73 -6.90 11.77
CA VAL A 11 5.06 -7.47 11.53
C VAL A 11 6.09 -6.36 11.33
N CYS A 12 7.37 -6.65 11.55
CA CYS A 12 8.41 -5.63 11.36
C CYS A 12 8.56 -5.29 9.87
N GLN A 13 8.56 -3.99 9.56
CA GLN A 13 8.64 -3.46 8.19
C GLN A 13 10.00 -2.83 7.88
N ASN A 14 11.04 -3.17 8.65
CA ASN A 14 12.40 -2.74 8.41
C ASN A 14 13.19 -3.87 7.74
N ASN A 15 13.61 -3.68 6.49
CA ASN A 15 14.33 -4.70 5.72
C ASN A 15 15.65 -5.13 6.39
N ASN A 16 16.25 -4.25 7.18
CA ASN A 16 17.51 -4.51 7.87
C ASN A 16 17.31 -5.24 9.22
N CYS A 17 16.07 -5.64 9.55
CA CYS A 17 15.77 -6.36 10.79
C CYS A 17 15.76 -7.87 10.53
N SER A 18 16.36 -8.65 11.44
CA SER A 18 16.33 -10.11 11.41
C SER A 18 14.90 -10.70 11.41
N PHE A 19 13.94 -9.93 11.94
CA PHE A 19 12.52 -10.25 12.02
C PHE A 19 11.66 -9.53 10.96
N TYR A 20 12.27 -9.09 9.85
CA TYR A 20 11.53 -8.46 8.75
C TYR A 20 10.42 -9.39 8.21
N ARG A 21 9.16 -8.92 8.25
CA ARG A 21 7.95 -9.65 7.83
C ARG A 21 7.77 -11.05 8.45
N LYS A 22 8.39 -11.32 9.62
CA LYS A 22 8.22 -12.59 10.34
C LYS A 22 7.19 -12.45 11.46
N GLU A 23 6.31 -13.43 11.59
CA GLU A 23 5.32 -13.48 12.68
C GLU A 23 5.86 -14.18 13.93
N THR A 24 6.68 -15.22 13.75
CA THR A 24 7.28 -16.01 14.81
C THR A 24 8.38 -15.22 15.53
N GLY A 25 8.31 -15.12 16.86
CA GLY A 25 9.31 -14.42 17.67
C GLY A 25 9.27 -12.88 17.56
N LYS A 26 8.20 -12.32 17.01
CA LYS A 26 8.04 -10.87 16.91
C LYS A 26 7.89 -10.23 18.30
N ASP A 27 8.65 -9.17 18.55
CA ASP A 27 8.41 -8.27 19.69
C ASP A 27 8.05 -6.87 19.18
N ILE A 28 6.74 -6.62 19.07
CA ILE A 28 6.19 -5.37 18.54
C ILE A 28 5.18 -4.81 19.54
N THR A 29 5.41 -3.58 19.96
CA THR A 29 4.56 -2.87 20.92
C THR A 29 3.83 -1.71 20.29
N LYS A 30 2.59 -1.47 20.72
CA LYS A 30 1.80 -0.29 20.34
C LYS A 30 2.39 0.97 21.00
N GLN A 31 2.66 2.01 20.22
CA GLN A 31 3.25 3.28 20.67
C GLN A 31 2.30 4.45 20.36
N GLY A 32 1.08 4.41 20.92
CA GLY A 32 0.06 5.44 20.69
C GLY A 32 -0.40 5.54 19.23
N LYS A 33 -1.13 6.61 18.90
CA LYS A 33 -1.63 6.91 17.56
C LYS A 33 -0.88 8.11 16.97
N ASN A 34 -0.80 8.19 15.64
CA ASN A 34 -0.31 9.39 14.97
C ASN A 34 -1.40 10.49 14.95
N TYR A 35 -1.06 11.68 14.46
CA TYR A 35 -2.00 12.80 14.35
C TYR A 35 -3.23 12.47 13.47
N ALA A 36 -3.06 11.57 12.49
CA ALA A 36 -4.13 11.09 11.63
C ALA A 36 -4.97 9.94 12.26
N GLY A 37 -4.71 9.57 13.52
CA GLY A 37 -5.45 8.54 14.25
C GLY A 37 -5.03 7.09 13.98
N HIS A 38 -4.05 6.84 13.11
CA HIS A 38 -3.52 5.51 12.83
C HIS A 38 -2.59 5.01 13.93
N GLN A 39 -2.65 3.72 14.21
CA GLN A 39 -1.81 3.11 15.25
C GLN A 39 -0.32 3.18 14.86
N ARG A 40 0.54 3.51 15.82
CA ARG A 40 1.99 3.37 15.69
C ARG A 40 2.46 2.12 16.40
N PHE A 41 3.42 1.45 15.80
CA PHE A 41 4.07 0.25 16.32
C PHE A 41 5.57 0.50 16.46
N LEU A 42 6.17 -0.09 17.48
CA LEU A 42 7.60 -0.10 17.73
C LEU A 42 8.08 -1.55 17.74
N CYS A 43 9.02 -1.89 16.86
CA CYS A 43 9.71 -3.16 16.93
C CYS A 43 10.84 -3.08 17.95
N LYS A 44 10.83 -3.93 18.98
CA LYS A 44 11.89 -3.95 20.01
C LYS A 44 13.20 -4.60 19.55
N HIS A 45 13.17 -5.37 18.48
CA HIS A 45 14.38 -6.00 17.92
C HIS A 45 15.27 -5.00 17.19
N CYS A 46 14.69 -4.05 16.45
CA CYS A 46 15.44 -3.05 15.70
C CYS A 46 15.19 -1.61 16.17
N ASN A 47 14.40 -1.41 17.22
CA ASN A 47 14.01 -0.12 17.78
C ASN A 47 13.44 0.90 16.77
N LYS A 48 12.89 0.43 15.63
CA LYS A 48 12.28 1.30 14.63
C LYS A 48 10.77 1.34 14.83
N SER A 49 10.22 2.55 14.77
CA SER A 49 8.78 2.76 14.75
C SER A 49 8.23 2.74 13.32
N PHE A 50 7.02 2.23 13.15
CA PHE A 50 6.30 2.25 11.88
C PHE A 50 4.80 2.47 12.13
N ALA A 51 4.13 3.06 11.14
CA ALA A 51 2.69 3.27 11.18
C ALA A 51 1.97 2.01 10.68
N GLU A 52 0.76 1.80 11.17
CA GLU A 52 -0.17 0.77 10.69
C GLU A 52 -0.37 0.81 9.18
N THR A 53 -0.50 2.02 8.61
CA THR A 53 -0.72 2.21 7.17
C THR A 53 0.53 2.00 6.32
N LYS A 54 1.71 1.76 6.89
CA LYS A 54 2.93 1.65 6.08
C LYS A 54 2.87 0.37 5.22
N GLY A 55 3.12 0.54 3.92
CA GLY A 55 2.91 -0.51 2.91
C GLY A 55 1.50 -0.56 2.31
N THR A 56 0.60 0.35 2.73
CA THR A 56 -0.74 0.52 2.14
C THR A 56 -0.80 1.79 1.27
N PRO A 57 -1.78 1.91 0.37
CA PRO A 57 -2.05 3.15 -0.40
C PRO A 57 -2.31 4.41 0.44
N LEU A 58 -2.67 4.24 1.73
CA LEU A 58 -2.92 5.34 2.65
C LEU A 58 -1.64 5.94 3.25
N TYR A 59 -0.48 5.28 3.08
CA TYR A 59 0.74 5.70 3.75
C TYR A 59 1.17 7.12 3.34
N GLN A 60 1.29 8.01 4.33
CA GLN A 60 1.64 9.43 4.14
C GLN A 60 0.70 10.19 3.18
N LYS A 61 -0.52 9.71 2.98
CA LYS A 61 -1.54 10.41 2.19
C LYS A 61 -2.60 11.00 3.11
N LYS A 62 -3.09 12.19 2.75
CA LYS A 62 -4.27 12.82 3.38
C LYS A 62 -5.58 12.41 2.68
N LEU A 63 -5.55 11.32 1.92
CA LEU A 63 -6.70 10.80 1.20
C LEU A 63 -7.42 9.77 2.07
N SER A 64 -8.75 9.82 2.06
CA SER A 64 -9.56 8.74 2.64
C SER A 64 -9.54 7.51 1.73
N GLU A 65 -9.81 6.34 2.29
CA GLU A 65 -9.97 5.09 1.54
C GLU A 65 -10.99 5.22 0.40
N ARG A 66 -12.13 5.87 0.68
CA ARG A 66 -13.17 6.16 -0.32
C ARG A 66 -12.59 6.92 -1.51
N LYS A 67 -11.77 7.93 -1.25
CA LYS A 67 -11.17 8.76 -2.30
C LYS A 67 -10.15 7.98 -3.14
N ILE A 68 -9.38 7.10 -2.50
CA ILE A 68 -8.46 6.20 -3.21
C ILE A 68 -9.26 5.23 -4.08
N LYS A 69 -10.35 4.64 -3.57
CA LYS A 69 -11.23 3.75 -4.34
C LYS A 69 -11.83 4.45 -5.55
N GLU A 70 -12.28 5.70 -5.41
CA GLU A 70 -12.74 6.54 -6.53
C GLU A 70 -11.64 6.75 -7.59
N ILE A 71 -10.42 7.12 -7.17
CA ILE A 71 -9.28 7.29 -8.09
C ILE A 71 -9.02 5.98 -8.84
N CYS A 72 -8.97 4.84 -8.13
CA CYS A 72 -8.77 3.53 -8.73
C CYS A 72 -9.85 3.22 -9.77
N LYS A 73 -11.14 3.43 -9.46
CA LYS A 73 -12.25 3.21 -10.40
C LYS A 73 -12.14 4.07 -11.66
N GLU A 74 -11.79 5.34 -11.52
CA GLU A 74 -11.60 6.23 -12.67
C GLU A 74 -10.45 5.78 -13.57
N LEU A 75 -9.36 5.27 -12.97
CA LEU A 75 -8.21 4.75 -13.72
C LEU A 75 -8.52 3.42 -14.42
N VAL A 76 -9.33 2.55 -13.80
CA VAL A 76 -9.84 1.31 -14.43
C VAL A 76 -10.65 1.62 -15.68
N GLN A 77 -11.44 2.70 -15.66
CA GLN A 77 -12.17 3.21 -16.83
C GLN A 77 -11.26 3.83 -17.90
N LYS A 78 -9.94 3.68 -17.79
CA LYS A 78 -8.92 4.20 -18.72
C LYS A 78 -8.93 5.72 -18.86
N LYS A 79 -9.49 6.44 -17.87
CA LYS A 79 -9.41 7.91 -17.84
C LYS A 79 -7.98 8.34 -17.56
N GLY A 80 -7.54 9.41 -18.23
CA GLY A 80 -6.20 9.95 -18.02
C GLY A 80 -6.05 10.62 -16.65
N ILE A 81 -4.83 10.64 -16.10
CA ILE A 81 -4.50 11.20 -14.76
C ILE A 81 -5.07 12.62 -14.57
N ARG A 82 -4.97 13.48 -15.60
CA ARG A 82 -5.50 14.86 -15.55
C ARG A 82 -7.02 14.89 -15.53
N ALA A 83 -7.69 14.00 -16.26
CA ALA A 83 -9.14 13.90 -16.28
C ALA A 83 -9.66 13.43 -14.91
N THR A 84 -9.05 12.39 -14.34
CA THR A 84 -9.36 11.91 -12.99
C THR A 84 -9.15 13.00 -11.94
N GLY A 85 -8.05 13.76 -12.03
CA GLY A 85 -7.78 14.86 -11.10
C GLY A 85 -8.86 15.95 -11.13
N ARG A 86 -9.36 16.30 -12.33
CA ARG A 86 -10.48 17.25 -12.47
C ARG A 86 -11.78 16.69 -11.93
N ALA A 87 -12.11 15.44 -12.27
CA ALA A 87 -13.36 14.80 -11.86
C ALA A 87 -13.46 14.63 -10.33
N LEU A 88 -12.36 14.30 -9.68
CA LEU A 88 -12.34 14.00 -8.24
C LEU A 88 -11.86 15.18 -7.38
N HIS A 89 -11.53 16.32 -7.98
CA HIS A 89 -10.92 17.47 -7.31
C HIS A 89 -9.65 17.11 -6.53
N VAL A 90 -8.80 16.27 -7.14
CA VAL A 90 -7.52 15.83 -6.57
C VAL A 90 -6.38 16.35 -7.42
N ASN A 91 -5.32 16.84 -6.76
CA ASN A 91 -4.13 17.30 -7.48
C ASN A 91 -3.51 16.14 -8.29
N ARG A 92 -3.18 16.39 -9.56
CA ARG A 92 -2.49 15.44 -10.45
C ARG A 92 -1.27 14.80 -9.78
N ASN A 93 -0.48 15.59 -9.04
CA ASN A 93 0.71 15.08 -8.35
C ASN A 93 0.36 14.04 -7.30
N THR A 94 -0.77 14.19 -6.60
CA THR A 94 -1.24 13.19 -5.62
C THR A 94 -1.56 11.86 -6.30
N ILE A 95 -2.22 11.89 -7.46
CA ILE A 95 -2.51 10.68 -8.24
C ILE A 95 -1.21 10.07 -8.77
N CYS A 96 -0.29 10.88 -9.29
CA CYS A 96 1.02 10.42 -9.75
C CYS A 96 1.81 9.73 -8.64
N ASN A 97 1.82 10.29 -7.43
CA ASN A 97 2.50 9.72 -6.27
C ASN A 97 1.85 8.40 -5.83
N LEU A 98 0.51 8.31 -5.86
CA LEU A 98 -0.21 7.06 -5.59
C LEU A 98 0.19 5.96 -6.57
N LEU A 99 0.35 6.29 -7.85
CA LEU A 99 0.79 5.34 -8.87
C LEU A 99 2.27 4.93 -8.72
N GLU A 100 3.11 5.82 -8.19
CA GLU A 100 4.51 5.49 -7.86
C GLU A 100 4.57 4.54 -6.67
N ASP A 101 3.78 4.80 -5.64
CA ASP A 101 3.67 3.90 -4.50
C ASP A 101 3.22 2.51 -4.96
N LEU A 102 2.21 2.43 -5.85
CA LEU A 102 1.75 1.18 -6.48
C LEU A 102 2.86 0.43 -7.22
N ALA A 103 3.72 1.17 -7.94
CA ALA A 103 4.86 0.57 -8.63
C ALA A 103 5.95 0.09 -7.65
N ASN A 104 6.18 0.82 -6.55
CA ASN A 104 7.20 0.50 -5.55
C ASN A 104 6.82 -0.67 -4.65
N HIS A 105 5.53 -0.78 -4.31
CA HIS A 105 5.01 -1.72 -3.33
C HIS A 105 3.93 -2.62 -3.91
N THR A 106 4.09 -3.04 -5.17
CA THR A 106 3.03 -3.70 -5.94
C THR A 106 2.35 -4.85 -5.19
N MET A 107 3.08 -5.86 -4.72
CA MET A 107 2.45 -6.99 -4.04
C MET A 107 1.62 -6.60 -2.81
N GLN A 108 2.13 -5.66 -2.00
CA GLN A 108 1.44 -5.23 -0.77
C GLN A 108 0.19 -4.42 -1.12
N MET A 109 0.29 -3.55 -2.12
CA MET A 109 -0.80 -2.70 -2.53
C MET A 109 -1.86 -3.45 -3.33
N THR A 110 -1.49 -4.43 -4.13
CA THR A 110 -2.43 -5.34 -4.82
C THR A 110 -3.28 -6.08 -3.80
N ASN A 111 -2.66 -6.68 -2.77
CA ASN A 111 -3.41 -7.36 -1.71
C ASN A 111 -4.36 -6.40 -0.98
N TYR A 112 -3.91 -5.18 -0.67
CA TYR A 112 -4.75 -4.17 -0.03
C TYR A 112 -5.93 -3.74 -0.92
N LEU A 113 -5.68 -3.55 -2.22
CA LEU A 113 -6.71 -3.16 -3.18
C LEU A 113 -7.81 -4.23 -3.28
N VAL A 114 -7.43 -5.50 -3.30
CA VAL A 114 -8.38 -6.62 -3.39
C VAL A 114 -9.11 -6.84 -2.06
N HIS A 115 -8.39 -6.94 -0.94
CA HIS A 115 -8.99 -7.34 0.34
C HIS A 115 -9.61 -6.18 1.13
N ASP A 116 -8.92 -5.05 1.23
CA ASP A 116 -9.34 -3.93 2.08
C ASP A 116 -10.23 -2.93 1.33
N LEU A 117 -9.93 -2.71 0.04
CA LEU A 117 -10.73 -1.81 -0.81
C LEU A 117 -11.80 -2.53 -1.62
N ASP A 118 -11.89 -3.86 -1.56
CA ASP A 118 -12.90 -4.66 -2.23
C ASP A 118 -13.03 -4.30 -3.72
N LEU A 119 -11.88 -4.29 -4.40
CA LEU A 119 -11.77 -4.16 -5.85
C LEU A 119 -11.63 -5.56 -6.46
N LYS A 120 -12.23 -5.76 -7.63
CA LYS A 120 -12.15 -7.06 -8.31
C LYS A 120 -10.77 -7.27 -8.90
N ALA A 121 -10.31 -8.53 -8.97
CA ALA A 121 -8.98 -8.87 -9.46
C ALA A 121 -8.68 -8.27 -10.86
N TYR A 122 -9.66 -8.26 -11.77
CA TYR A 122 -9.51 -7.65 -13.10
C TYR A 122 -9.35 -6.12 -13.05
N GLU A 123 -10.02 -5.44 -12.10
CA GLU A 123 -9.88 -3.99 -11.94
C GLU A 123 -8.46 -3.66 -11.48
N VAL A 124 -7.92 -4.48 -10.58
CA VAL A 124 -6.54 -4.33 -10.11
C VAL A 124 -5.54 -4.62 -11.24
N ASP A 125 -5.78 -5.63 -12.08
CA ASP A 125 -4.91 -5.92 -13.25
C ASP A 125 -4.86 -4.75 -14.25
N GLU A 126 -6.00 -4.11 -14.50
CA GLU A 126 -6.07 -2.91 -15.35
C GLU A 126 -5.29 -1.74 -14.74
N ILE A 127 -5.37 -1.54 -13.42
CA ILE A 127 -4.57 -0.51 -12.73
C ILE A 127 -3.07 -0.81 -12.88
N LEU A 128 -2.63 -2.05 -12.67
CA LEU A 128 -1.23 -2.43 -12.82
C LEU A 128 -0.73 -2.24 -14.26
N THR A 129 -1.59 -2.54 -15.24
CA THR A 129 -1.32 -2.29 -16.66
C THR A 129 -1.18 -0.80 -16.95
N PHE A 130 -2.05 0.03 -16.36
CA PHE A 130 -1.98 1.48 -16.47
C PHE A 130 -0.67 2.03 -15.88
N VAL A 131 -0.25 1.54 -14.71
CA VAL A 131 1.01 1.92 -14.08
C VAL A 131 2.20 1.58 -14.98
N LYS A 132 2.24 0.34 -15.50
CA LYS A 132 3.30 -0.14 -16.40
C LYS A 132 3.43 0.70 -17.67
N LYS A 133 2.30 1.16 -18.24
CA LYS A 133 2.27 2.00 -19.45
C LYS A 133 2.67 3.46 -19.19
N ASN A 134 2.24 4.03 -18.07
CA ASN A 134 2.45 5.46 -17.82
C ASN A 134 3.79 5.79 -17.16
N LYS A 135 4.45 4.83 -16.49
CA LYS A 135 5.74 5.03 -15.85
C LYS A 135 6.88 4.58 -16.76
N LYS A 136 7.54 5.55 -17.40
CA LYS A 136 8.67 5.31 -18.31
C LYS A 136 9.96 4.86 -17.59
N ASN A 137 10.11 5.19 -16.31
CA ASN A 137 11.34 4.95 -15.54
C ASN A 137 11.15 3.88 -14.45
N LEU A 138 10.53 2.76 -14.79
CA LEU A 138 10.43 1.62 -13.88
C LEU A 138 11.75 0.84 -13.87
N SER A 139 12.28 0.57 -12.69
CA SER A 139 13.40 -0.35 -12.51
C SER A 139 12.99 -1.79 -12.85
N GLN A 140 13.98 -2.61 -13.22
CA GLN A 140 13.75 -4.02 -13.52
C GLN A 140 13.06 -4.79 -12.39
N LYS A 141 13.37 -4.44 -11.13
CA LYS A 141 12.75 -5.00 -9.93
C LYS A 141 11.27 -4.65 -9.80
N GLN A 142 10.89 -3.43 -10.18
CA GLN A 142 9.47 -3.03 -10.18
C GLN A 142 8.71 -3.74 -11.30
N ILE A 143 9.32 -3.87 -12.48
CA ILE A 143 8.70 -4.60 -13.61
C ILE A 143 8.47 -6.07 -13.27
N SER A 144 9.46 -6.74 -12.66
CA SER A 144 9.30 -8.14 -12.24
C SER A 144 8.21 -8.29 -11.18
N SER A 145 8.18 -7.39 -10.19
CA SER A 145 7.15 -7.38 -9.14
C SER A 145 5.74 -7.13 -9.72
N LEU A 146 5.63 -6.24 -10.71
CA LEU A 146 4.39 -5.99 -11.44
C LEU A 146 3.91 -7.24 -12.18
N ASN A 147 4.78 -7.91 -12.92
CA ASN A 147 4.42 -9.13 -13.64
C ASN A 147 4.02 -10.26 -12.68
N GLN A 148 4.74 -10.40 -11.56
CA GLN A 148 4.40 -11.40 -10.53
C GLN A 148 3.03 -11.13 -9.89
N ALA A 149 2.75 -9.88 -9.53
CA ALA A 149 1.45 -9.51 -8.96
C ALA A 149 0.29 -9.78 -9.94
N ARG A 150 0.51 -9.55 -11.25
CA ARG A 150 -0.48 -9.87 -12.29
C ARG A 150 -0.73 -11.36 -12.43
N GLN A 151 0.32 -12.19 -12.38
CA GLN A 151 0.16 -13.65 -12.39
C GLN A 151 -0.67 -14.13 -11.19
N GLN A 152 -0.42 -13.57 -10.00
CA GLN A 152 -1.20 -13.90 -8.79
C GLN A 152 -2.68 -13.57 -8.94
N LEU A 153 -3.02 -12.46 -9.62
CA LEU A 153 -4.40 -12.06 -9.88
C LEU A 153 -5.12 -12.94 -10.92
N GLN A 154 -4.38 -13.63 -11.80
CA GLN A 154 -4.96 -14.55 -12.79
C GLN A 154 -5.31 -15.93 -12.20
N HIS A 155 -4.75 -16.25 -11.03
CA HIS A 155 -4.95 -17.52 -10.33
C HIS A 155 -5.83 -17.37 -9.07
N ALA A 156 -6.40 -16.19 -8.83
CA ALA A 156 -7.25 -15.86 -7.69
C ALA A 156 -8.69 -15.63 -8.13
#